data_AF-A0A1H8RLY2-F1
#
_entry.id   AF-A0A1H8RLY2-F1
#
_cell.length_a   1.000
_cell.length_b   1.000
_cell.length_c   1.000
_cell.angle_alpha   90.00
_cell.angle_beta   90.00
_cell.angle_gamma   90.00
#
_symmetry.space_group_name_H-M   'P 1'
#
loop_
_entity.id
_entity.type
_entity.pdbx_description
1 polymer ?
#
loop_
_entity_poly.entity_id
_entity_poly.type
_entity_poly.pdbx_seq_one_letter_code
_entity_poly.pdbx_strand_id
1 'polypeptide(L)'
;MSYLGRSINLALVVFVVLAVAGTAGASLFYQHSTDQLDDQNEQLRTENRELRQELSATKAELGETRDRLEEANETLESTQGDVGQVSNELEGTEKQLSETINELSATQSELEETEAELDEAEAELEAAREERDAAASEREELESRVETLEDERDAVADERDELAAEVDRLESRVDELESALGSVCGSIEGERPQECST
;
A
#
# COMPACT_ATOMS: atom_id res chain seq x y z
N MET A 1 137.79 29.71 48.14
CA MET A 1 136.39 29.46 48.56
C MET A 1 135.48 29.56 47.34
N SER A 2 135.56 28.53 46.49
CA SER A 2 134.83 28.36 45.24
C SER A 2 134.40 26.89 45.23
N TYR A 3 133.25 26.56 44.64
CA TYR A 3 132.67 25.22 44.39
C TYR A 3 131.34 24.84 45.08
N LEU A 4 130.87 25.55 46.12
CA LEU A 4 129.51 25.31 46.67
C LEU A 4 128.40 26.14 45.99
N GLY A 5 128.75 27.14 45.18
CA GLY A 5 127.79 27.98 44.46
C GLY A 5 127.38 27.51 43.04
N ARG A 6 127.98 26.44 42.50
CA ARG A 6 127.76 25.99 41.10
C ARG A 6 126.88 24.74 40.98
N SER A 7 126.92 23.81 41.93
CA SER A 7 126.03 22.63 41.97
C SER A 7 124.64 22.95 42.51
N ILE A 8 124.53 23.88 43.47
CA ILE A 8 123.24 24.36 43.99
C ILE A 8 122.50 25.15 42.91
N ASN A 9 123.20 25.98 42.12
CA ASN A 9 122.60 26.67 40.98
C ASN A 9 122.17 25.68 39.88
N LEU A 10 122.95 24.62 39.60
CA LEU A 10 122.57 23.64 38.57
C LEU A 10 121.40 22.76 39.02
N ALA A 11 121.35 22.36 40.28
CA ALA A 11 120.22 21.65 40.87
C ALA A 11 118.95 22.53 40.94
N LEU A 12 119.09 23.81 41.31
CA LEU A 12 118.00 24.79 41.25
C LEU A 12 117.51 25.00 39.82
N VAL A 13 118.41 25.13 38.84
CA VAL A 13 118.05 25.28 37.43
C VAL A 13 117.32 24.03 36.91
N VAL A 14 117.77 22.83 37.24
CA VAL A 14 117.09 21.58 36.88
C VAL A 14 115.71 21.48 37.56
N PHE A 15 115.61 21.86 38.83
CA PHE A 15 114.34 21.88 39.56
C PHE A 15 113.35 22.90 38.97
N VAL A 16 113.83 24.08 38.61
CA VAL A 16 113.04 25.11 37.92
C VAL A 16 112.60 24.62 36.54
N VAL A 17 113.48 23.97 35.76
CA VAL A 17 113.12 23.42 34.44
C VAL A 17 112.10 22.28 34.57
N LEU A 18 112.24 21.38 35.55
CA LEU A 18 111.25 20.33 35.83
C LEU A 18 109.94 20.90 36.34
N ALA A 19 109.98 21.93 37.18
CA ALA A 19 108.78 22.63 37.64
C ALA A 19 108.09 23.36 36.47
N VAL A 20 108.85 24.00 35.57
CA VAL A 20 108.33 24.65 34.36
C VAL A 20 107.81 23.63 33.35
N ALA A 21 108.49 22.50 33.15
CA ALA A 21 108.04 21.42 32.27
C ALA A 21 106.82 20.68 32.85
N GLY A 22 106.77 20.48 34.17
CA GLY A 22 105.64 19.87 34.87
C GLY A 22 104.42 20.80 34.89
N THR A 23 104.62 22.10 35.11
CA THR A 23 103.54 23.09 35.03
C THR A 23 103.06 23.28 33.59
N ALA A 24 103.94 23.29 32.59
CA ALA A 24 103.59 23.33 31.17
C ALA A 24 102.87 22.04 30.71
N GLY A 25 103.34 20.87 31.13
CA GLY A 25 102.69 19.59 30.82
C GLY A 25 101.31 19.45 31.48
N ALA A 26 101.17 19.89 32.73
CA ALA A 26 99.88 19.93 33.43
C ALA A 26 98.91 20.94 32.80
N SER A 27 99.39 22.10 32.33
CA SER A 27 98.52 23.10 31.67
C SER A 27 98.10 22.66 30.28
N LEU A 28 98.94 21.96 29.52
CA LEU A 28 98.52 21.35 28.24
C LEU A 28 97.51 20.20 28.45
N PHE A 29 97.70 19.38 29.49
CA PHE A 29 96.73 18.35 29.85
C PHE A 29 95.39 18.96 30.33
N TYR A 30 95.45 20.01 31.15
CA TYR A 30 94.26 20.75 31.56
C TYR A 30 93.56 21.42 30.38
N GLN A 31 94.30 22.02 29.45
CA GLN A 31 93.74 22.57 28.21
C GLN A 31 92.98 21.52 27.41
N HIS A 32 93.59 20.34 27.19
CA HIS A 32 92.91 19.26 26.48
C HIS A 32 91.67 18.73 27.23
N SER A 33 91.73 18.65 28.56
CA SER A 33 90.59 18.25 29.39
C SER A 33 89.48 19.30 29.43
N THR A 34 89.82 20.60 29.43
CA THR A 34 88.85 21.69 29.35
C THR A 34 88.22 21.76 27.97
N ASP A 35 88.99 21.58 26.90
CA ASP A 35 88.48 21.53 25.52
C ASP A 35 87.48 20.37 25.37
N GLN A 36 87.83 19.18 25.86
CA GLN A 36 86.95 18.02 25.81
C GLN A 36 85.67 18.18 26.67
N LEU A 37 85.76 18.92 27.78
CA LEU A 37 84.61 19.25 28.62
C LEU A 37 83.72 20.33 27.99
N ASP A 38 84.31 21.30 27.29
CA ASP A 38 83.60 22.34 26.55
C ASP A 38 82.88 21.72 25.34
N ASP A 39 83.53 20.84 24.58
CA ASP A 39 82.93 20.07 23.49
C ASP A 39 81.71 19.25 23.96
N GLN A 40 81.85 18.54 25.08
CA GLN A 40 80.73 17.79 25.69
C GLN A 40 79.61 18.71 26.18
N ASN A 41 79.94 19.88 26.73
CA ASN A 41 78.94 20.86 27.16
C ASN A 41 78.16 21.42 25.96
N GLU A 42 78.85 21.73 24.86
CA GLU A 42 78.21 22.19 23.63
C GLU A 42 77.33 21.10 23.01
N GLN A 43 77.79 19.85 23.03
CA GLN A 43 77.03 18.70 22.55
C GLN A 43 75.76 18.49 23.40
N LEU A 44 75.88 18.45 24.72
CA LEU A 44 74.74 18.34 25.64
C LEU A 44 73.77 19.51 25.51
N ARG A 45 74.25 20.74 25.30
CA ARG A 45 73.40 21.91 25.06
C ARG A 45 72.64 21.79 23.74
N THR A 46 73.25 21.18 22.73
CA THR A 46 72.64 20.95 21.43
C THR A 46 71.58 19.87 21.52
N GLU A 47 71.91 18.75 22.15
CA GLU A 47 70.97 17.66 22.42
C GLU A 47 69.80 18.13 23.29
N ASN A 48 70.03 18.97 24.31
CA ASN A 48 68.95 19.57 25.09
C ASN A 48 68.05 20.49 24.25
N ARG A 49 68.61 21.20 23.27
CA ARG A 49 67.83 22.03 22.34
C ARG A 49 66.99 21.16 21.42
N GLU A 50 67.56 20.10 20.86
CA GLU A 50 66.86 19.14 20.00
C GLU A 50 65.74 18.43 20.74
N LEU A 51 66.00 17.86 21.92
CA LEU A 51 64.99 17.21 22.75
C LEU A 51 63.85 18.15 23.15
N ARG A 52 64.14 19.45 23.37
CA ARG A 52 63.08 20.44 23.63
C ARG A 52 62.24 20.73 22.40
N GLN A 53 62.86 20.77 21.22
CA GLN A 53 62.14 20.94 19.96
C GLN A 53 61.26 19.72 19.67
N GLU A 54 61.80 18.51 19.82
CA GLU A 54 61.05 17.26 19.68
C GLU A 54 59.89 17.20 20.67
N LEU A 55 60.12 17.49 21.95
CA LEU A 55 59.06 17.52 22.96
C LEU A 55 57.97 18.54 22.60
N SER A 56 58.35 19.70 22.05
CA SER A 56 57.39 20.71 21.60
C SER A 56 56.59 20.22 20.39
N ALA A 57 57.25 19.58 19.43
CA ALA A 57 56.60 19.01 18.24
C ALA A 57 55.64 17.88 18.62
N THR A 58 56.06 16.94 19.45
CA THR A 58 55.22 15.85 19.95
C THR A 58 54.03 16.38 20.74
N LYS A 59 54.19 17.45 21.54
CA LYS A 59 53.07 18.07 22.24
C LYS A 59 52.07 18.71 21.28
N ALA A 60 52.54 19.35 20.21
CA ALA A 60 51.68 19.93 19.19
C ALA A 60 50.90 18.83 18.43
N GLU A 61 51.59 17.77 18.02
CA GLU A 61 50.98 16.61 17.33
C GLU A 61 49.94 15.89 18.21
N LEU A 62 50.24 15.76 19.51
CA LEU A 62 49.30 15.19 20.48
C LEU A 62 48.06 16.09 20.66
N GLY A 63 48.22 17.42 20.59
CA GLY A 63 47.11 18.36 20.58
C GLY A 63 46.23 18.16 19.35
N GLU A 64 46.82 18.20 18.17
CA GLU A 64 46.11 18.00 16.89
C GLU A 64 45.39 16.65 16.83
N THR A 65 46.00 15.59 17.36
CA THR A 65 45.39 14.26 17.43
C THR A 65 44.19 14.23 18.38
N ARG A 66 44.23 14.97 19.49
CA ARG A 66 43.09 15.09 20.41
C ARG A 66 41.94 15.84 19.77
N ASP A 67 42.23 16.95 19.09
CA ASP A 67 41.20 17.75 18.42
C ASP A 67 40.50 16.92 17.33
N ARG A 68 41.27 16.16 16.53
CA ARG A 68 40.71 15.20 15.55
C ARG A 68 39.86 14.11 16.17
N LEU A 69 40.26 13.60 17.34
CA LEU A 69 39.51 12.57 18.05
C LEU A 69 38.18 13.11 18.57
N GLU A 70 38.16 14.34 19.06
CA GLU A 70 36.95 15.04 19.51
C GLU A 70 35.98 15.25 18.33
N GLU A 71 36.47 15.80 17.21
CA GLU A 71 35.67 16.00 15.98
C GLU A 71 35.11 14.67 15.42
N ALA A 72 35.92 13.61 15.43
CA ALA A 72 35.49 12.29 14.99
C ALA A 72 34.40 11.70 15.90
N ASN A 73 34.50 11.91 17.23
CA ASN A 73 33.48 11.47 18.18
C ASN A 73 32.16 12.24 18.00
N GLU A 74 32.20 13.56 17.82
CA GLU A 74 31.01 14.37 17.54
C GLU A 74 30.32 13.92 16.24
N THR A 75 31.11 13.66 15.19
CA THR A 75 30.59 13.15 13.92
C THR A 75 29.95 11.76 14.08
N LEU A 76 30.58 10.89 14.87
CA LEU A 76 30.06 9.55 15.15
C LEU A 76 28.74 9.62 15.92
N GLU A 77 28.64 10.48 16.93
CA GLU A 77 27.41 10.69 17.70
C GLU A 77 26.28 11.22 16.81
N SER A 78 26.55 12.22 15.97
CA SER A 78 25.59 12.73 14.98
C SER A 78 25.12 11.63 14.04
N THR A 79 26.06 10.86 13.48
CA THR A 79 25.74 9.77 12.54
C THR A 79 24.89 8.68 13.21
N GLN A 80 25.16 8.34 14.47
CA GLN A 80 24.34 7.39 15.21
C GLN A 80 22.92 7.92 15.44
N GLY A 81 22.78 9.21 15.73
CA GLY A 81 21.49 9.89 15.81
C GLY A 81 20.70 9.81 14.50
N ASP A 82 21.35 10.16 13.38
CA ASP A 82 20.75 10.12 12.05
C ASP A 82 20.31 8.69 11.67
N VAL A 83 21.14 7.69 11.94
CA VAL A 83 20.78 6.28 11.72
C VAL A 83 19.55 5.89 12.54
N GLY A 84 19.49 6.28 13.81
CA GLY A 84 18.34 6.02 14.67
C GLY A 84 17.06 6.67 14.15
N GLN A 85 17.14 7.91 13.66
CA GLN A 85 16.00 8.59 13.05
C GLN A 85 15.52 7.87 11.79
N VAL A 86 16.43 7.55 10.86
CA VAL A 86 16.09 6.84 9.63
C VAL A 86 15.49 5.47 9.90
N SER A 87 16.00 4.74 10.91
CA SER A 87 15.41 3.46 11.32
C SER A 87 13.96 3.60 11.81
N ASN A 88 13.66 4.63 12.62
CA ASN A 88 12.29 4.87 13.09
C ASN A 88 11.35 5.29 11.94
N GLU A 89 11.83 6.11 11.00
CA GLU A 89 11.07 6.51 9.81
C GLU A 89 10.80 5.30 8.90
N LEU A 90 11.77 4.39 8.75
CA LEU A 90 11.61 3.16 8.01
C LEU A 90 10.54 2.26 8.64
N GLU A 91 10.60 2.03 9.96
CA GLU A 91 9.59 1.23 10.68
C GLU A 91 8.18 1.83 10.53
N GLY A 92 8.07 3.15 10.62
CA GLY A 92 6.81 3.86 10.38
C GLY A 92 6.27 3.65 8.96
N THR A 93 7.16 3.73 7.96
CA THR A 93 6.81 3.52 6.55
C THR A 93 6.39 2.07 6.28
N GLU A 94 7.09 1.09 6.85
CA GLU A 94 6.75 -0.33 6.73
C GLU A 94 5.36 -0.63 7.32
N LYS A 95 5.04 -0.04 8.46
CA LYS A 95 3.71 -0.15 9.07
C LYS A 95 2.62 0.43 8.17
N GLN A 96 2.82 1.65 7.65
CA GLN A 96 1.87 2.30 6.74
C GLN A 96 1.67 1.50 5.45
N LEU A 97 2.75 0.92 4.90
CA LEU A 97 2.68 0.05 3.74
C LEU A 97 1.83 -1.19 4.04
N SER A 98 2.02 -1.83 5.19
CA SER A 98 1.23 -2.99 5.59
C SER A 98 -0.25 -2.64 5.78
N GLU A 99 -0.57 -1.49 6.39
CA GLU A 99 -1.94 -1.01 6.54
C GLU A 99 -2.59 -0.78 5.17
N THR A 100 -1.87 -0.11 4.26
CA THR A 100 -2.35 0.16 2.88
C THR A 100 -2.60 -1.13 2.11
N ILE A 101 -1.74 -2.15 2.26
CA ILE A 101 -1.93 -3.46 1.59
C ILE A 101 -3.20 -4.14 2.10
N ASN A 102 -3.47 -4.08 3.40
CA ASN A 102 -4.68 -4.68 3.97
C ASN A 102 -5.94 -3.94 3.51
N GLU A 103 -5.93 -2.61 3.48
CA GLU A 103 -7.03 -1.79 2.95
C GLU A 103 -7.30 -2.09 1.48
N LEU A 104 -6.24 -2.21 0.66
CA LEU A 104 -6.36 -2.55 -0.75
C LEU A 104 -6.98 -3.95 -0.94
N SER A 105 -6.56 -4.93 -0.13
CA SER A 105 -7.14 -6.28 -0.19
C SER A 105 -8.62 -6.28 0.20
N ALA A 106 -9.00 -5.54 1.25
CA ALA A 106 -10.40 -5.43 1.66
C ALA A 106 -11.25 -4.77 0.56
N THR A 107 -10.76 -3.67 -0.01
CA THR A 107 -11.44 -2.97 -1.11
C THR A 107 -11.61 -3.85 -2.35
N GLN A 108 -10.61 -4.69 -2.67
CA GLN A 108 -10.74 -5.64 -3.78
C GLN A 108 -11.82 -6.70 -3.51
N SER A 109 -11.90 -7.23 -2.29
CA SER A 109 -12.95 -8.19 -1.92
C SER A 109 -14.35 -7.56 -1.96
N GLU A 110 -14.50 -6.33 -1.47
CA GLU A 110 -15.77 -5.59 -1.54
C GLU A 110 -16.19 -5.31 -3.00
N LEU A 111 -15.23 -5.03 -3.88
CA LEU A 111 -15.49 -4.85 -5.31
C LEU A 111 -15.99 -6.15 -5.95
N GLU A 112 -15.32 -7.28 -5.69
CA GLU A 112 -15.73 -8.60 -6.21
C GLU A 112 -17.14 -8.99 -5.73
N GLU A 113 -17.48 -8.70 -4.47
CA GLU A 113 -18.82 -8.92 -3.92
C GLU A 113 -19.86 -8.05 -4.62
N THR A 114 -19.56 -6.76 -4.80
CA THR A 114 -20.46 -5.82 -5.48
C THR A 114 -20.68 -6.19 -6.96
N GLU A 115 -19.65 -6.66 -7.65
CA GLU A 115 -19.76 -7.15 -9.03
C GLU A 115 -20.66 -8.38 -9.11
N ALA A 116 -20.54 -9.33 -8.18
CA ALA A 116 -21.41 -10.50 -8.12
C ALA A 116 -22.87 -10.15 -7.83
N GLU A 117 -23.12 -9.22 -6.90
CA GLU A 117 -24.47 -8.71 -6.61
C GLU A 117 -25.09 -8.00 -7.83
N LEU A 118 -24.27 -7.26 -8.59
CA LEU A 118 -24.71 -6.60 -9.81
C LEU A 118 -25.13 -7.62 -10.88
N ASP A 119 -24.31 -8.65 -11.11
CA ASP A 119 -24.62 -9.73 -12.06
C ASP A 119 -25.91 -10.47 -11.69
N GLU A 120 -26.14 -10.74 -10.40
CA GLU A 120 -27.38 -11.35 -9.91
C GLU A 120 -28.59 -10.44 -10.16
N ALA A 121 -28.48 -9.15 -9.83
CA ALA A 121 -29.55 -8.18 -10.06
C ALA A 121 -29.88 -8.00 -11.55
N GLU A 122 -28.88 -8.05 -12.44
CA GLU A 122 -29.08 -8.00 -13.89
C GLU A 122 -29.84 -9.23 -14.39
N ALA A 123 -29.50 -10.43 -13.90
CA ALA A 123 -30.20 -11.66 -14.23
C ALA A 123 -31.65 -11.66 -13.73
N GLU A 124 -31.91 -11.21 -12.50
CA GLU A 124 -33.26 -11.06 -11.97
C GLU A 124 -34.09 -10.07 -12.78
N LEU A 125 -33.49 -8.96 -13.22
CA LEU A 125 -34.15 -7.96 -14.06
C LEU A 125 -34.50 -8.52 -15.44
N GLU A 126 -33.65 -9.33 -16.04
CA GLU A 126 -33.93 -10.00 -17.30
C GLU A 126 -35.09 -10.98 -17.15
N ALA A 127 -35.06 -11.84 -16.13
CA ALA A 127 -36.15 -12.79 -15.85
C ALA A 127 -37.50 -12.08 -15.61
N ALA A 128 -37.51 -11.00 -14.84
CA ALA A 128 -38.72 -10.22 -14.59
C ALA A 128 -39.27 -9.56 -15.86
N ARG A 129 -38.40 -9.16 -16.80
CA ARG A 129 -38.83 -8.63 -18.11
C ARG A 129 -39.47 -9.72 -18.97
N GLU A 130 -38.89 -10.91 -19.00
CA GLU A 130 -39.45 -12.05 -19.72
C GLU A 130 -40.83 -12.44 -19.17
N GLU A 131 -40.97 -12.50 -17.84
CA GLU A 131 -42.25 -12.78 -17.19
C GLU A 131 -43.31 -11.72 -17.52
N ARG A 132 -42.91 -10.44 -17.50
CA ARG A 132 -43.79 -9.32 -17.89
C ARG A 132 -44.25 -9.46 -19.33
N ASP A 133 -43.34 -9.78 -20.25
CA ASP A 133 -43.67 -9.94 -21.67
C ASP A 133 -44.61 -11.13 -21.89
N ALA A 134 -44.38 -12.26 -21.23
CA ALA A 134 -45.26 -13.42 -21.27
C ALA A 134 -46.68 -13.09 -20.75
N ALA A 135 -46.77 -12.41 -19.60
CA ALA A 135 -48.04 -11.99 -19.03
C ALA A 135 -48.79 -10.98 -19.93
N ALA A 136 -48.05 -10.10 -20.63
CA ALA A 136 -48.64 -9.18 -21.59
C ALA A 136 -49.25 -9.92 -22.79
N SER A 137 -48.55 -10.93 -23.33
CA SER A 137 -49.08 -11.78 -24.40
C SER A 137 -50.29 -12.61 -23.96
N GLU A 138 -50.26 -13.18 -22.75
CA GLU A 138 -51.42 -13.90 -22.20
C GLU A 138 -52.65 -12.98 -22.04
N ARG A 139 -52.44 -11.74 -21.60
CA ARG A 139 -53.52 -10.74 -21.51
C ARG A 139 -54.15 -10.49 -22.88
N GLU A 140 -53.34 -10.28 -23.92
CA GLU A 140 -53.84 -10.03 -25.28
C GLU A 140 -54.62 -11.24 -25.83
N GLU A 141 -54.16 -12.47 -25.56
CA GLU A 141 -54.90 -13.69 -25.94
C GLU A 141 -56.24 -13.78 -25.21
N LEU A 142 -56.27 -13.50 -23.91
CA LEU A 142 -57.49 -13.49 -23.11
C LEU A 142 -58.46 -12.41 -23.57
N GLU A 143 -57.98 -11.22 -23.91
CA GLU A 143 -58.79 -10.12 -24.48
C GLU A 143 -59.46 -10.55 -25.78
N SER A 144 -58.71 -11.15 -26.72
CA SER A 144 -59.26 -11.66 -27.98
C SER A 144 -60.28 -12.80 -27.76
N ARG A 145 -60.04 -13.67 -26.77
CA ARG A 145 -60.95 -14.75 -26.42
C ARG A 145 -62.24 -14.22 -25.80
N VAL A 146 -62.18 -13.16 -25.00
CA VAL A 146 -63.37 -12.49 -24.48
C VAL A 146 -64.21 -11.92 -25.62
N GLU A 147 -63.59 -11.20 -26.56
CA GLU A 147 -64.28 -10.65 -27.74
C GLU A 147 -64.99 -11.75 -28.55
N THR A 148 -64.30 -12.87 -28.80
CA THR A 148 -64.89 -14.03 -29.50
C THR A 148 -66.10 -14.60 -28.75
N LEU A 149 -66.00 -14.76 -27.44
CA LEU A 149 -67.09 -15.28 -26.62
C LEU A 149 -68.28 -14.31 -26.54
N GLU A 150 -68.03 -13.00 -26.57
CA GLU A 150 -69.07 -11.98 -26.64
C GLU A 150 -69.85 -12.08 -27.96
N ASP A 151 -69.15 -12.22 -29.08
CA ASP A 151 -69.75 -12.42 -30.41
C ASP A 151 -70.55 -13.73 -30.49
N GLU A 152 -70.00 -14.84 -29.98
CA GLU A 152 -70.71 -16.13 -29.92
C GLU A 152 -71.99 -16.04 -29.07
N ARG A 153 -71.92 -15.32 -27.94
CA ARG A 153 -73.07 -15.13 -27.05
C ARG A 153 -74.16 -14.31 -27.76
N ASP A 154 -73.78 -13.26 -28.49
CA ASP A 154 -74.74 -12.45 -29.24
C ASP A 154 -75.39 -13.27 -30.37
N ALA A 155 -74.62 -14.06 -31.12
CA ALA A 155 -75.17 -14.94 -32.15
C ALA A 155 -76.16 -15.98 -31.60
N VAL A 156 -75.86 -16.60 -30.46
CA VAL A 156 -76.78 -17.54 -29.79
C VAL A 156 -78.04 -16.82 -29.28
N ALA A 157 -77.92 -15.57 -28.83
CA ALA A 157 -79.07 -14.77 -28.41
C ALA A 157 -80.00 -14.46 -29.59
N ASP A 158 -79.44 -14.14 -30.76
CA ASP A 158 -80.21 -13.93 -31.99
C ASP A 158 -80.93 -15.22 -32.44
N GLU A 159 -80.23 -16.37 -32.44
CA GLU A 159 -80.83 -17.67 -32.79
C GLU A 159 -81.99 -18.04 -31.85
N ARG A 160 -81.84 -17.78 -30.55
CA ARG A 160 -82.93 -17.96 -29.57
C ARG A 160 -84.15 -17.11 -29.94
N ASP A 161 -83.94 -15.85 -30.33
CA ASP A 161 -85.04 -14.94 -30.66
C ASP A 161 -85.73 -15.33 -31.97
N GLU A 162 -84.98 -15.82 -32.96
CA GLU A 162 -85.55 -16.41 -34.19
C GLU A 162 -86.38 -17.66 -33.91
N LEU A 163 -85.86 -18.58 -33.08
CA LEU A 163 -86.58 -19.79 -32.68
C LEU A 163 -87.86 -19.45 -31.89
N ALA A 164 -87.80 -18.45 -31.00
CA ALA A 164 -88.98 -17.99 -30.26
C ALA A 164 -90.06 -17.46 -31.22
N ALA A 165 -89.68 -16.65 -32.21
CA ALA A 165 -90.61 -16.14 -33.22
C ALA A 165 -91.21 -17.26 -34.09
N GLU A 166 -90.44 -18.31 -34.42
CA GLU A 166 -90.94 -19.47 -35.16
C GLU A 166 -91.91 -20.30 -34.30
N VAL A 167 -91.64 -20.45 -33.00
CA VAL A 167 -92.58 -21.07 -32.05
C VAL A 167 -93.91 -20.30 -32.05
N ASP A 168 -93.90 -18.98 -31.86
CA ASP A 168 -95.10 -18.14 -31.88
C ASP A 168 -95.90 -18.28 -33.20
N ARG A 169 -95.18 -18.38 -34.33
CA ARG A 169 -95.78 -18.59 -35.65
C ARG A 169 -96.42 -19.96 -35.78
N LEU A 170 -95.75 -21.01 -35.30
CA LEU A 170 -96.26 -22.38 -35.33
C LEU A 170 -97.50 -22.51 -34.42
N GLU A 171 -97.48 -21.91 -33.24
CA GLU A 171 -98.64 -21.86 -32.34
C GLU A 171 -99.85 -21.20 -33.03
N SER A 172 -99.64 -20.02 -33.66
CA SER A 172 -100.71 -19.35 -34.42
C SER A 172 -101.28 -20.22 -35.55
N ARG A 173 -100.42 -20.99 -36.24
CA ARG A 173 -100.86 -21.92 -37.30
C ARG A 173 -101.64 -23.11 -36.74
N VAL A 174 -101.28 -23.60 -35.56
CA VAL A 174 -102.03 -24.66 -34.87
C VAL A 174 -103.43 -24.13 -34.56
N ASP A 175 -103.55 -22.94 -33.96
CA ASP A 175 -104.84 -22.31 -33.65
C ASP A 175 -105.72 -22.12 -34.91
N GLU A 176 -105.12 -21.68 -36.02
CA GLU A 176 -105.81 -21.55 -37.31
C GLU A 176 -106.30 -22.90 -37.85
N LEU A 177 -105.47 -23.94 -37.81
CA LEU A 177 -105.81 -25.28 -38.27
C LEU A 177 -106.89 -25.93 -37.39
N GLU A 178 -106.82 -25.75 -36.07
CA GLU A 178 -107.84 -26.20 -35.13
C GLU A 178 -109.18 -25.51 -35.41
N SER A 179 -109.17 -24.19 -35.63
CA SER A 179 -110.37 -23.43 -36.00
C SER A 179 -110.96 -23.90 -37.34
N ALA A 180 -110.11 -24.14 -38.34
CA ALA A 180 -110.53 -24.66 -39.65
C ALA A 180 -111.12 -26.07 -39.54
N LEU A 181 -110.49 -26.95 -38.76
CA LEU A 181 -111.00 -28.28 -38.46
C LEU A 181 -112.37 -28.21 -37.79
N GLY A 182 -112.53 -27.36 -36.77
CA GLY A 182 -113.80 -27.12 -36.10
C GLY A 182 -114.91 -26.68 -37.07
N SER A 183 -114.60 -25.77 -37.99
CA SER A 183 -115.52 -25.34 -39.05
C SER A 183 -115.91 -26.47 -39.99
N VAL A 184 -114.94 -27.26 -40.48
CA VAL A 184 -115.19 -28.40 -41.38
C VAL A 184 -116.06 -29.44 -40.68
N CYS A 185 -115.71 -29.83 -39.45
CA CYS A 185 -116.49 -30.76 -38.64
C CYS A 185 -117.92 -30.27 -38.38
N GLY A 186 -118.13 -28.96 -38.22
CA GLY A 186 -119.46 -28.35 -38.11
C GLY A 186 -120.31 -28.46 -39.38
N SER A 187 -119.68 -28.56 -40.55
CA SER A 187 -120.36 -28.61 -41.86
C SER A 187 -120.70 -30.03 -42.36
N ILE A 188 -120.25 -31.08 -41.67
CA ILE A 188 -120.53 -32.48 -42.05
C ILE A 188 -121.94 -32.89 -41.58
N GLU A 189 -122.81 -33.23 -42.52
CA GLU A 189 -124.13 -33.85 -42.29
C GLU A 189 -124.02 -35.38 -42.43
N GLY A 190 -123.96 -36.10 -41.30
CA GLY A 190 -123.83 -37.57 -41.27
C GLY A 190 -123.00 -38.11 -40.09
N GLU A 191 -122.53 -39.36 -40.18
CA GLU A 191 -121.55 -39.92 -39.23
C GLU A 191 -120.23 -39.14 -39.31
N ARG A 192 -119.80 -38.56 -38.19
CA ARG A 192 -118.61 -37.70 -38.13
C ARG A 192 -117.32 -38.53 -38.02
N PRO A 193 -116.23 -38.11 -38.69
CA PRO A 193 -114.91 -38.72 -38.52
C PRO A 193 -114.40 -38.67 -37.08
N GLN A 194 -113.45 -39.54 -36.74
CA GLN A 194 -112.89 -39.64 -35.38
C GLN A 194 -112.15 -38.35 -34.98
N GLU A 195 -111.59 -37.64 -35.95
CA GLU A 195 -110.90 -36.37 -35.80
C GLU A 195 -111.87 -35.23 -35.42
N CYS A 196 -113.17 -35.42 -35.60
CA CYS A 196 -114.24 -34.51 -35.18
C CYS A 196 -114.90 -34.94 -33.85
N SER A 197 -114.32 -35.91 -33.15
CA SER A 197 -114.89 -36.51 -31.93
C SER A 197 -114.13 -36.16 -30.64
N THR A 198 -113.08 -35.34 -30.72
CA THR A 198 -112.29 -34.87 -29.56
C THR A 198 -112.60 -33.41 -29.27
#